data_AF-A0A1S3ZGR7-F1
#
_entry.id   AF-A0A1S3ZGR7-F1
#
_cell.length_a   1.000
_cell.length_b   1.000
_cell.length_c   1.000
_cell.angle_alpha   90.00
_cell.angle_beta   90.00
_cell.angle_gamma   90.00
#
_symmetry.space_group_name_H-M   'P 1'
#
loop_
_entity.id
_entity.type
_entity.pdbx_description
1 polymer ?
#
loop_
_entity_poly.entity_id
_entity_poly.type
_entity_poly.pdbx_seq_one_letter_code
_entity_poly.pdbx_strand_id
1 'polypeptide(L)'
;MAPRSGRGKGNKAKTDKKKKEEKVIPSILDISVVTPYETEVILKGISTDKILDVRKLLAANVETCHFTNYSLSHEVKGPKLNDRLDAATLKPCLLRMVEEDYTEESQAVDHVRRLLDIVACITRFAKA
;
A
#
# COMPACT_ATOMS: atom_id res chain seq x y z
N MET A 1 33.61 17.92 63.86
CA MET A 1 33.22 16.86 62.90
C MET A 1 32.66 17.52 61.66
N ALA A 2 33.33 17.38 60.51
CA ALA A 2 32.93 17.98 59.23
C ALA A 2 32.23 16.93 58.32
N PRO A 3 31.26 17.31 57.47
CA PRO A 3 30.48 16.36 56.68
C PRO A 3 31.27 15.90 55.45
N ARG A 4 31.15 14.61 55.11
CA ARG A 4 31.77 14.03 53.90
C ARG A 4 30.93 14.32 52.66
N SER A 5 31.60 14.76 51.60
CA SER A 5 31.08 14.92 50.23
C SER A 5 30.96 13.57 49.51
N GLY A 6 30.05 13.46 48.53
CA GLY A 6 29.92 12.26 47.69
C GLY A 6 28.77 12.33 46.67
N ARG A 7 29.10 12.82 45.48
CA ARG A 7 28.27 13.23 44.33
C ARG A 7 27.76 12.07 43.45
N GLY A 8 26.47 12.13 43.05
CA GLY A 8 25.92 11.57 41.78
C GLY A 8 25.28 10.17 41.85
N LYS A 9 24.36 9.74 40.98
CA LYS A 9 23.59 10.34 39.87
C LYS A 9 22.68 9.22 39.30
N GLY A 10 21.36 9.44 39.20
CA GLY A 10 20.41 8.65 38.37
C GLY A 10 20.14 7.19 38.81
N ASN A 11 19.05 6.52 38.46
CA ASN A 11 17.90 6.86 37.64
C ASN A 11 16.76 5.91 38.06
N LYS A 12 15.55 6.43 38.22
CA LYS A 12 14.34 5.63 38.43
C LYS A 12 14.18 4.68 37.24
N ALA A 13 14.18 3.38 37.50
CA ALA A 13 13.82 2.36 36.52
C ALA A 13 12.38 2.63 36.06
N LYS A 14 12.25 3.27 34.88
CA LYS A 14 10.99 3.34 34.15
C LYS A 14 10.68 1.92 33.68
N THR A 15 9.63 1.36 34.24
CA THR A 15 8.94 0.17 33.76
C THR A 15 8.65 0.32 32.26
N ASP A 16 9.44 -0.34 31.43
CA ASP A 16 9.13 -0.56 30.02
C ASP A 16 7.84 -1.38 29.96
N LYS A 17 6.74 -0.71 29.58
CA LYS A 17 5.54 -1.38 29.09
C LYS A 17 5.98 -2.16 27.85
N LYS A 18 6.32 -3.43 28.03
CA LYS A 18 6.26 -4.44 26.97
C LYS A 18 4.88 -4.30 26.33
N LYS A 19 4.82 -3.62 25.18
CA LYS A 19 3.72 -3.76 24.23
C LYS A 19 3.61 -5.27 24.02
N LYS A 20 2.52 -5.86 24.52
CA LYS A 20 2.08 -7.17 24.05
C LYS A 20 2.08 -7.04 22.54
N GLU A 21 2.96 -7.76 21.86
CA GLU A 21 2.75 -8.10 20.45
C GLU A 21 1.43 -8.87 20.44
N GLU A 22 0.35 -8.13 20.23
CA GLU A 22 -0.93 -8.71 19.88
C GLU A 22 -0.64 -9.46 18.58
N LYS A 23 -0.63 -10.79 18.66
CA LYS A 23 -0.52 -11.65 17.48
C LYS A 23 -1.75 -11.33 16.63
N VAL A 24 -1.62 -10.39 15.70
CA VAL A 24 -2.67 -10.03 14.77
C VAL A 24 -2.88 -11.25 13.89
N ILE A 25 -3.97 -11.98 14.15
CA ILE A 25 -4.37 -13.11 13.33
C ILE A 25 -4.78 -12.52 11.97
N PRO A 26 -4.14 -12.93 10.86
CA PRO A 26 -4.55 -12.48 9.54
C PRO A 26 -6.02 -12.83 9.32
N SER A 27 -6.81 -11.82 8.98
CA SER A 27 -8.23 -11.99 8.64
C SER A 27 -8.47 -11.55 7.22
N ILE A 28 -9.39 -12.22 6.53
CA ILE A 28 -9.79 -11.86 5.17
C ILE A 28 -10.55 -10.52 5.23
N LEU A 29 -10.23 -9.65 4.29
CA LEU A 29 -10.78 -8.30 4.20
C LEU A 29 -11.24 -8.06 2.76
N ASP A 30 -12.50 -7.67 2.61
CA ASP A 30 -13.00 -7.19 1.32
C ASP A 30 -12.60 -5.72 1.16
N ILE A 31 -11.94 -5.41 0.04
CA ILE A 31 -11.45 -4.08 -0.30
C ILE A 31 -12.20 -3.64 -1.57
N SER A 32 -13.09 -2.68 -1.42
CA SER A 32 -13.81 -2.07 -2.54
C SER A 32 -12.97 -0.96 -3.15
N VAL A 33 -12.73 -1.02 -4.46
CA VAL A 33 -12.00 0.01 -5.20
C VAL A 33 -12.89 0.56 -6.30
N VAL A 34 -13.20 1.86 -6.22
CA VAL A 34 -13.88 2.59 -7.29
C VAL A 34 -12.84 3.04 -8.30
N THR A 35 -13.00 2.63 -9.55
CA THR A 35 -12.12 2.97 -10.67
C THR A 35 -12.40 4.41 -11.16
N PRO A 36 -11.51 4.99 -11.99
CA PRO A 36 -11.75 6.27 -12.65
C PRO A 36 -13.00 6.28 -13.55
N TYR A 37 -13.47 5.10 -13.99
CA TYR A 37 -14.67 4.94 -14.81
C TYR A 37 -15.95 4.74 -13.98
N GLU A 38 -15.90 5.01 -12.68
CA GLU A 38 -17.01 4.82 -11.72
C GLU A 38 -17.52 3.38 -11.63
N THR A 39 -16.69 2.40 -12.03
CA THR A 39 -16.95 0.98 -11.78
C THR A 39 -16.35 0.57 -10.44
N GLU A 40 -16.95 -0.39 -9.76
CA GLU A 40 -16.45 -0.92 -8.49
C GLU A 40 -15.83 -2.30 -8.69
N VAL A 41 -14.64 -2.50 -8.16
CA VAL A 41 -13.93 -3.78 -8.12
C VAL A 41 -13.71 -4.18 -6.67
N ILE A 42 -14.13 -5.39 -6.32
CA ILE A 42 -13.95 -5.93 -4.96
C ILE A 42 -12.78 -6.89 -4.97
N LEU A 43 -11.75 -6.57 -4.20
CA LEU A 43 -10.58 -7.41 -3.99
C LEU A 43 -10.65 -8.11 -2.64
N LYS A 44 -10.12 -9.33 -2.58
CA LYS A 44 -9.94 -10.06 -1.32
C LYS A 44 -8.50 -9.94 -0.87
N GLY A 45 -8.27 -9.13 0.15
CA GLY A 45 -6.99 -9.00 0.82
C GLY A 45 -6.99 -9.70 2.19
N ILE A 46 -5.88 -9.58 2.89
CA ILE A 46 -5.77 -9.92 4.30
C ILE A 46 -5.47 -8.66 5.12
N SER A 47 -5.83 -8.68 6.40
CA SER A 47 -5.70 -7.52 7.30
C SER A 47 -4.28 -6.96 7.47
N THR A 48 -3.26 -7.75 7.12
CA THR A 48 -1.84 -7.37 7.15
C THR A 48 -1.34 -6.82 5.81
N ASP A 49 -2.17 -6.82 4.76
CA ASP A 49 -1.79 -6.26 3.46
C ASP A 49 -1.62 -4.75 3.57
N LYS A 50 -0.60 -4.26 2.89
CA LYS A 50 -0.35 -2.82 2.78
C LYS A 50 -0.98 -2.29 1.51
N ILE A 51 -1.14 -0.97 1.43
CA ILE A 51 -1.59 -0.30 0.20
C ILE A 51 -0.75 -0.68 -1.03
N LEU A 52 0.55 -0.90 -0.85
CA LEU A 52 1.41 -1.40 -1.91
C LEU A 52 0.99 -2.79 -2.43
N ASP A 53 0.53 -3.68 -1.55
CA ASP A 53 0.06 -5.01 -1.94
C ASP A 53 -1.32 -4.95 -2.61
N VAL A 54 -2.19 -4.04 -2.16
CA VAL A 54 -3.47 -3.73 -2.85
C VAL A 54 -3.22 -3.24 -4.28
N ARG A 55 -2.23 -2.36 -4.49
CA ARG A 55 -1.84 -1.92 -5.84
C ARG A 55 -1.33 -3.07 -6.72
N LYS A 56 -0.59 -4.02 -6.14
CA LYS A 56 -0.18 -5.22 -6.88
C LYS A 56 -1.37 -6.09 -7.26
N LEU A 57 -2.34 -6.26 -6.36
CA LEU A 57 -3.57 -6.99 -6.65
C LEU A 57 -4.36 -6.34 -7.79
N LEU A 58 -4.49 -5.01 -7.77
CA LEU A 58 -5.11 -4.25 -8.87
C LEU A 58 -4.34 -4.43 -10.19
N ALA A 59 -3.00 -4.40 -10.16
CA ALA A 59 -2.19 -4.60 -11.36
C ALA A 59 -2.31 -6.03 -11.95
N ALA A 60 -2.65 -7.02 -11.13
CA ALA A 60 -2.87 -8.41 -11.56
C ALA A 60 -4.33 -8.71 -11.93
N ASN A 61 -5.28 -7.86 -11.54
CA ASN A 61 -6.70 -8.04 -11.84
C ASN A 61 -6.99 -7.62 -13.29
N VAL A 62 -7.66 -8.49 -14.05
CA VAL A 62 -7.99 -8.30 -15.47
C VAL A 62 -8.79 -7.01 -15.72
N GLU A 63 -9.64 -6.62 -14.77
CA GLU A 63 -10.49 -5.43 -14.91
C GLU A 63 -9.71 -4.12 -14.68
N THR A 64 -8.56 -4.17 -14.01
CA THR A 64 -7.81 -2.97 -13.60
C THR A 64 -6.34 -2.96 -14.04
N CYS A 65 -5.85 -4.02 -14.70
CA CYS A 65 -4.45 -4.16 -15.08
C CYS A 65 -3.98 -3.14 -16.14
N HIS A 66 -4.92 -2.46 -16.79
CA HIS A 66 -4.65 -1.41 -17.77
C HIS A 66 -4.40 -0.04 -17.13
N PHE A 67 -4.64 0.13 -15.82
CA PHE A 67 -4.25 1.33 -15.08
C PHE A 67 -2.79 1.25 -14.66
N THR A 68 -2.03 2.32 -14.96
CA THR A 68 -0.57 2.20 -15.03
C THR A 68 0.12 3.23 -14.15
N ASN A 69 -0.40 4.46 -14.11
CA ASN A 69 0.00 5.48 -13.17
C ASN A 69 -1.22 6.00 -12.41
N TYR A 70 -1.33 5.61 -11.15
CA TYR A 70 -2.45 5.98 -10.31
C TYR A 70 -2.06 5.99 -8.84
N SER A 71 -2.81 6.74 -8.06
CA SER A 71 -2.81 6.68 -6.60
C SER A 71 -4.15 6.15 -6.07
N LEU A 72 -4.17 5.80 -4.78
CA LEU A 72 -5.38 5.41 -4.07
C LEU A 72 -5.71 6.48 -3.05
N SER A 73 -6.98 6.87 -3.02
CA SER A 73 -7.55 7.82 -2.08
C SER A 73 -8.57 7.14 -1.17
N HIS A 74 -8.78 7.71 0.01
CA HIS A 74 -9.80 7.25 0.96
C HIS A 74 -10.39 8.46 1.67
N GLU A 75 -11.71 8.49 1.80
CA GLU A 75 -12.47 9.64 2.32
C GLU A 75 -11.88 10.24 3.61
N VAL A 76 -11.52 9.37 4.57
CA VAL A 76 -11.00 9.81 5.88
C VAL A 76 -9.48 10.04 5.89
N LYS A 77 -8.70 9.30 5.09
CA LYS A 77 -7.22 9.34 5.14
C LYS A 77 -6.64 10.35 4.14
N GLY A 78 -7.45 10.80 3.21
CA GLY A 78 -7.10 11.84 2.26
C GLY A 78 -6.89 11.33 0.83
N PRO A 79 -6.43 12.22 -0.06
CA PRO A 79 -6.42 12.01 -1.50
C PRO A 79 -5.32 11.06 -1.99
N LYS A 80 -4.25 10.84 -1.21
CA LYS A 80 -3.12 10.00 -1.61
C LYS A 80 -2.62 9.17 -0.44
N LEU A 81 -2.92 7.88 -0.48
CA LEU A 81 -2.54 6.92 0.54
C LEU A 81 -1.05 6.58 0.42
N ASN A 82 -0.42 6.36 1.57
CA ASN A 82 0.96 5.88 1.65
C ASN A 82 1.00 4.37 1.43
N ASP A 83 1.90 3.91 0.57
CA ASP A 83 2.16 2.51 0.26
C ASP A 83 2.42 1.62 1.49
N ARG A 84 2.89 2.18 2.61
CA ARG A 84 3.19 1.46 3.86
C ARG A 84 2.00 1.28 4.80
N LEU A 85 0.87 1.93 4.52
CA LEU A 85 -0.30 1.90 5.39
C LEU A 85 -1.02 0.55 5.28
N ASP A 86 -1.40 -0.02 6.42
CA ASP A 86 -2.10 -1.31 6.47
C ASP A 86 -3.58 -1.14 6.08
N ALA A 87 -4.08 -2.02 5.22
CA ALA A 87 -5.45 -1.97 4.70
C ALA A 87 -6.50 -2.05 5.82
N ALA A 88 -6.23 -2.81 6.89
CA ALA A 88 -7.13 -2.94 8.04
C ALA A 88 -7.39 -1.62 8.80
N THR A 89 -6.57 -0.59 8.59
CA THR A 89 -6.75 0.75 9.21
C THR A 89 -7.76 1.62 8.47
N LEU A 90 -8.22 1.19 7.29
CA LEU A 90 -9.12 1.91 6.41
C LEU A 90 -10.53 1.34 6.52
N LYS A 91 -11.20 1.44 7.67
CA LYS A 91 -12.58 0.91 7.80
C LYS A 91 -13.62 2.03 7.57
N PRO A 92 -14.60 1.84 6.67
CA PRO A 92 -14.74 0.75 5.69
C PRO A 92 -13.68 0.82 4.58
N CYS A 93 -13.23 -0.32 4.04
CA CYS A 93 -12.14 -0.40 3.06
C CYS A 93 -12.57 -0.03 1.65
N LEU A 94 -13.14 1.18 1.52
CA LEU A 94 -13.56 1.79 0.27
C LEU A 94 -12.48 2.77 -0.19
N LEU A 95 -11.83 2.42 -1.30
CA LEU A 95 -10.77 3.21 -1.91
C LEU A 95 -11.26 3.75 -3.25
N ARG A 96 -10.74 4.91 -3.64
CA ARG A 96 -10.96 5.45 -4.98
C ARG A 96 -9.63 5.61 -5.70
N MET A 97 -9.56 5.03 -6.89
CA MET A 97 -8.41 5.13 -7.76
C MET A 97 -8.41 6.50 -8.44
N VAL A 98 -7.25 7.15 -8.45
CA VAL A 98 -7.05 8.46 -9.07
C VAL A 98 -5.91 8.31 -10.06
N GLU A 99 -6.19 8.45 -11.36
CA GLU A 99 -5.15 8.48 -12.38
C GLU A 99 -4.24 9.69 -12.19
N GLU A 100 -2.96 9.48 -12.45
CA GLU A 100 -1.92 10.48 -12.24
C GLU A 100 -1.14 10.67 -13.55
N ASP A 101 -0.72 11.89 -13.81
CA ASP A 101 0.13 12.20 -14.95
C ASP A 101 1.54 11.62 -14.75
N TYR A 102 2.16 11.20 -15.85
CA TYR A 102 3.58 10.88 -15.86
C TYR A 102 4.38 12.17 -15.74
N THR A 103 5.09 12.35 -14.62
CA THR A 103 5.84 13.59 -14.36
C THR A 103 7.16 13.65 -15.11
N GLU A 104 7.72 12.49 -15.45
CA GLU A 104 8.98 12.36 -16.18
C GLU A 104 8.78 11.53 -17.46
N GLU A 105 9.42 11.95 -18.55
CA GLU A 105 9.39 11.22 -19.82
C GLU A 105 9.87 9.77 -19.68
N SER A 106 10.89 9.55 -18.83
CA SER A 106 11.41 8.22 -18.48
C SER A 106 10.32 7.26 -18.03
N GLN A 107 9.40 7.71 -17.16
CA GLN A 107 8.32 6.89 -16.62
C GLN A 107 7.31 6.50 -17.71
N ALA A 108 6.99 7.42 -18.62
CA ALA A 108 6.12 7.15 -19.75
C ALA A 108 6.78 6.16 -20.73
N VAL A 109 8.06 6.34 -21.02
CA VAL A 109 8.83 5.46 -21.92
C VAL A 109 8.93 4.05 -21.34
N ASP A 110 9.22 3.90 -20.05
CA ASP A 110 9.28 2.59 -19.38
C ASP A 110 7.93 1.88 -19.41
N HIS A 111 6.84 2.64 -19.26
CA HIS A 111 5.50 2.10 -19.39
C HIS A 111 5.20 1.57 -20.81
N VAL A 112 5.51 2.36 -21.84
CA VAL A 112 5.34 1.95 -23.25
C VAL A 112 6.21 0.73 -23.59
N ARG A 113 7.46 0.68 -23.11
CA ARG A 113 8.34 -0.49 -23.31
C ARG A 113 7.76 -1.74 -22.70
N ARG A 114 7.24 -1.68 -21.48
CA ARG A 114 6.58 -2.84 -20.85
C ARG A 114 5.42 -3.36 -21.69
N LEU A 115 4.60 -2.47 -22.25
CA LEU A 115 3.52 -2.87 -23.15
C LEU A 115 4.07 -3.55 -24.42
N LEU A 116 5.08 -2.96 -25.06
CA LEU A 116 5.72 -3.54 -26.24
C LEU A 116 6.35 -4.91 -25.95
N ASP A 117 6.99 -5.09 -24.79
CA ASP A 117 7.58 -6.36 -24.37
C ASP A 117 6.49 -7.43 -24.18
N ILE A 118 5.37 -7.09 -23.56
CA ILE A 118 4.21 -8.00 -23.41
C ILE A 118 3.67 -8.37 -24.79
N VAL A 119 3.44 -7.39 -25.67
CA VAL A 119 2.91 -7.62 -27.03
C VAL A 119 3.87 -8.47 -27.88
N ALA A 120 5.18 -8.21 -27.82
CA ALA A 120 6.19 -8.98 -28.52
C ALA A 120 6.26 -10.43 -28.01
N CYS A 121 6.09 -10.65 -26.71
CA CYS A 121 6.03 -12.00 -26.14
C CYS A 121 4.77 -12.74 -26.60
N ILE A 122 3.57 -12.14 -26.53
CA ILE A 122 2.33 -12.82 -26.94
C ILE A 122 2.29 -13.09 -28.45
N THR A 123 2.82 -12.21 -29.29
CA THR A 123 2.83 -12.40 -30.76
C THR A 123 3.78 -13.53 -31.19
N ARG A 124 4.84 -13.80 -30.44
CA ARG A 124 5.68 -15.00 -30.66
C ARG A 124 4.99 -16.31 -30.29
N PHE A 125 4.03 -16.29 -29.37
CA PHE A 125 3.30 -17.50 -28.93
C PHE A 125 1.93 -17.67 -29.59
N ALA A 126 1.44 -16.68 -30.33
CA ALA A 126 0.29 -16.84 -31.21
C ALA A 126 0.71 -17.70 -32.42
N LYS A 127 0.22 -18.95 -32.46
CA LYS A 127 0.39 -19.85 -33.61
C LYS A 127 -0.24 -19.21 -34.85
N ALA A 128 0.50 -19.21 -35.96
CA ALA A 128 0.05 -18.81 -37.28
C ALA A 128 -1.15 -19.65 -37.77
#